data_AF-X1B2A2-F1
#
_entry.id   AF-X1B2A2-F1
#
_cell.length_a   1.000
_cell.length_b   1.000
_cell.length_c   1.000
_cell.angle_alpha   90.00
_cell.angle_beta   90.00
_cell.angle_gamma   90.00
#
_symmetry.space_group_name_H-M   'P 1'
#
loop_
_entity.id
_entity.type
_entity.pdbx_description
1 polymer ?
#
loop_
_entity_poly.entity_id
_entity_poly.type
_entity_poly.pdbx_seq_one_letter_code
_entity_poly.pdbx_strand_id
1 'polypeptide(L)'
;MLEEVSVLLDQARPNPAHTGLARLQEMGLLQAIITQNIDNLHQEGGASRVIEYHGNAKTLSCLGCNQGYNANEIEGQGPPKCDCGKILKPNVVFFGEPIPRKALQESYDLASNCVALLILGTSGEVAPANTIPQREKDRPQHPHPQGIHHRGTERRD
;
A
#
# COMPACT_ATOMS: atom_id res chain seq x y z
N MET A 1 -2.34 14.36 15.09
CA MET A 1 -1.67 13.32 14.27
C MET A 1 -2.65 12.34 13.62
N LEU A 2 -3.28 11.38 14.33
CA LEU A 2 -4.19 10.42 13.66
C LEU A 2 -5.48 11.07 13.10
N GLU A 3 -6.07 12.03 13.82
CA GLU A 3 -7.27 12.75 13.36
C GLU A 3 -6.98 13.60 12.11
N GLU A 4 -5.85 14.30 12.08
CA GLU A 4 -5.43 15.12 10.92
C GLU A 4 -5.17 14.24 9.68
N VAL A 5 -4.55 13.08 9.85
CA VAL A 5 -4.35 12.11 8.78
C VAL A 5 -5.70 11.61 8.26
N SER A 6 -6.66 11.31 9.14
CA SER A 6 -8.00 10.86 8.72
C SER A 6 -8.69 11.89 7.81
N VAL A 7 -8.68 13.17 8.19
CA VAL A 7 -9.30 14.25 7.40
C VAL A 7 -8.68 14.35 6.00
N LEU A 8 -7.35 14.25 5.91
CA LEU A 8 -6.64 14.31 4.63
C LEU A 8 -7.01 13.12 3.72
N LEU A 9 -7.07 11.91 4.29
CA LEU A 9 -7.40 10.70 3.54
C LEU A 9 -8.84 10.71 3.02
N ASP A 10 -9.80 11.25 3.78
CA ASP A 10 -11.21 11.27 3.38
C ASP A 10 -11.51 12.26 2.23
N GLN A 11 -10.72 13.32 2.14
CA GLN A 11 -10.86 14.34 1.09
C GLN A 11 -10.10 13.99 -0.19
N ALA A 12 -9.12 13.07 -0.11
CA ALA A 12 -8.33 12.68 -1.25
C ALA A 12 -9.20 11.99 -2.34
N ARG A 13 -8.75 12.10 -3.59
CA ARG A 13 -9.39 11.49 -4.75
C ARG A 13 -8.33 10.86 -5.66
N PRO A 14 -8.66 9.77 -6.37
CA PRO A 14 -7.76 9.18 -7.35
C PRO A 14 -7.33 10.21 -8.40
N ASN A 15 -6.04 10.22 -8.71
CA ASN A 15 -5.46 11.04 -9.77
C ASN A 15 -5.21 10.18 -11.04
N PRO A 16 -4.78 10.78 -12.18
CA PRO A 16 -4.56 10.04 -13.43
C PRO A 16 -3.59 8.86 -13.34
N ALA A 17 -2.64 8.86 -12.40
CA ALA A 17 -1.76 7.71 -12.20
C ALA A 17 -2.52 6.51 -11.64
N HIS A 18 -3.46 6.71 -10.71
CA HIS A 18 -4.27 5.63 -10.14
C HIS A 18 -5.15 4.99 -11.22
N THR A 19 -5.87 5.80 -11.99
CA THR A 19 -6.75 5.31 -13.07
C THR A 19 -5.96 4.73 -14.24
N GLY A 20 -4.79 5.30 -14.56
CA GLY A 20 -3.88 4.77 -15.57
C GLY A 20 -3.35 3.37 -15.21
N LEU A 21 -2.95 3.16 -13.95
CA LEU A 21 -2.51 1.85 -13.47
C LEU A 21 -3.66 0.84 -13.49
N ALA A 22 -4.87 1.23 -13.07
CA ALA A 22 -6.07 0.40 -13.17
C ALA A 22 -6.31 -0.05 -14.63
N ARG A 23 -6.21 0.88 -15.58
CA ARG A 23 -6.35 0.56 -17.01
C ARG A 23 -5.29 -0.42 -17.51
N LEU A 24 -4.05 -0.32 -17.04
CA LEU A 24 -3.02 -1.31 -17.37
C LEU A 24 -3.34 -2.70 -16.80
N GLN A 25 -3.98 -2.79 -15.64
CA GLN A 25 -4.45 -4.08 -15.11
C GLN A 25 -5.59 -4.64 -15.97
N GLU A 26 -6.56 -3.81 -16.36
CA GLU A 26 -7.65 -4.21 -17.27
C GLU A 26 -7.14 -4.73 -18.61
N MET A 27 -6.06 -4.14 -19.14
CA MET A 27 -5.42 -4.57 -20.39
C MET A 27 -4.55 -5.82 -20.22
N GLY A 28 -4.40 -6.36 -19.00
CA GLY A 28 -3.54 -7.50 -18.70
C GLY A 28 -2.04 -7.20 -18.76
N LEU A 29 -1.65 -5.91 -18.80
CA LEU A 29 -0.26 -5.47 -18.88
C LEU A 29 0.38 -5.26 -17.50
N LEU A 30 -0.43 -5.04 -16.47
CA LEU A 30 0.02 -4.87 -15.09
C LEU A 30 -0.59 -5.96 -14.20
N GLN A 31 0.25 -6.84 -13.65
CA GLN A 31 -0.21 -7.96 -12.85
C GLN A 31 -0.74 -7.54 -11.47
N ALA A 32 -0.06 -6.61 -10.80
CA ALA A 32 -0.39 -6.16 -9.45
C ALA A 32 0.22 -4.79 -9.17
N ILE A 33 -0.38 -4.06 -8.23
CA ILE A 33 0.17 -2.84 -7.64
C ILE A 33 0.62 -3.17 -6.23
N ILE A 34 1.87 -2.88 -5.88
CA ILE A 34 2.35 -2.93 -4.49
C ILE A 34 2.43 -1.48 -4.00
N THR A 35 1.69 -1.15 -2.95
CA THR A 35 1.62 0.23 -2.44
C THR A 35 2.06 0.34 -0.99
N GLN A 36 2.81 1.40 -0.70
CA GLN A 36 3.16 1.83 0.65
C GLN A 36 2.10 2.76 1.24
N ASN A 37 1.17 3.23 0.42
CA ASN A 37 0.08 4.09 0.84
C ASN A 37 -1.00 3.29 1.57
N ILE A 38 -1.75 3.99 2.42
CA ILE A 38 -2.83 3.44 3.27
C ILE A 38 -4.20 4.04 2.91
N ASP A 39 -4.25 4.81 1.83
CA ASP A 39 -5.31 5.75 1.46
C ASP A 39 -6.46 5.13 0.63
N ASN A 40 -6.27 3.92 0.12
CA ASN A 40 -7.21 3.19 -0.73
C ASN A 40 -7.46 3.82 -2.13
N LEU A 41 -6.64 4.80 -2.54
CA LEU A 41 -6.86 5.53 -3.81
C LEU A 41 -6.62 4.69 -5.06
N HIS A 42 -5.82 3.62 -4.98
CA HIS A 42 -5.67 2.69 -6.09
C HIS A 42 -6.98 1.93 -6.35
N GLN A 43 -7.60 1.44 -5.28
CA GLN A 43 -8.87 0.72 -5.32
C GLN A 43 -9.98 1.64 -5.82
N GLU A 44 -10.08 2.86 -5.28
CA GLU A 44 -11.02 3.88 -5.75
C GLU A 44 -10.77 4.29 -7.21
N GLY A 45 -9.51 4.24 -7.66
CA GLY A 45 -9.11 4.46 -9.06
C GLY A 45 -9.43 3.30 -10.01
N GLY A 46 -10.01 2.20 -9.52
CA GLY A 46 -10.41 1.04 -10.31
C GLY A 46 -9.38 -0.11 -10.36
N ALA A 47 -8.31 -0.05 -9.58
CA ALA A 47 -7.32 -1.11 -9.55
C ALA A 47 -7.92 -2.41 -8.98
N SER A 48 -7.74 -3.52 -9.70
CA SER A 48 -8.34 -4.82 -9.37
C SER A 48 -7.44 -5.69 -8.48
N ARG A 49 -6.13 -5.43 -8.46
CA ARG A 49 -5.18 -6.18 -7.62
C ARG A 49 -4.14 -5.26 -7.00
N VAL A 50 -4.36 -4.94 -5.73
CA VAL A 50 -3.52 -4.05 -4.91
C VAL A 50 -3.02 -4.79 -3.68
N ILE A 51 -1.72 -4.72 -3.43
CA ILE A 51 -1.04 -5.26 -2.24
C ILE A 51 -0.72 -4.09 -1.33
N GLU A 52 -1.46 -4.01 -0.23
CA GLU A 52 -1.35 -2.95 0.79
C GLU A 52 -0.19 -3.26 1.73
N TYR A 53 1.01 -2.88 1.33
CA TYR A 53 2.24 -3.28 2.01
C TYR A 53 2.32 -2.70 3.42
N HIS A 54 1.82 -1.48 3.65
CA HIS A 54 1.74 -0.86 4.97
C HIS A 54 0.33 -0.91 5.59
N GLY A 55 -0.54 -1.79 5.07
CA GLY A 55 -1.91 -1.93 5.54
C GLY A 55 -2.85 -0.85 5.02
N ASN A 56 -3.97 -0.65 5.71
CA ASN A 56 -5.11 0.12 5.23
C ASN A 56 -5.74 0.97 6.36
N ALA A 57 -5.94 2.26 6.12
CA ALA A 57 -6.49 3.19 7.11
C ALA A 57 -8.02 3.12 7.27
N LYS A 58 -8.73 2.55 6.28
CA LYS A 58 -10.19 2.41 6.27
C LYS A 58 -10.70 1.21 7.07
N THR A 59 -9.82 0.40 7.64
CA THR A 59 -10.20 -0.75 8.47
C THR A 59 -9.50 -0.71 9.82
N LEU A 60 -10.14 -1.26 10.87
CA LEU A 60 -9.57 -1.39 12.21
C LEU A 60 -9.66 -2.84 12.67
N SER A 61 -8.75 -3.21 13.58
CA SER A 61 -8.80 -4.45 14.33
C SER A 61 -8.75 -4.18 15.83
N CYS A 62 -9.54 -4.93 16.59
CA CYS A 62 -9.46 -4.92 18.04
C CYS A 62 -8.15 -5.56 18.53
N LEU A 63 -7.40 -4.88 19.40
CA LEU A 63 -6.17 -5.40 19.99
C LEU A 63 -6.38 -6.52 21.03
N GLY A 64 -7.65 -6.82 21.38
CA GLY A 64 -8.01 -7.90 22.30
C GLY A 64 -8.51 -9.14 21.58
N CYS A 65 -9.64 -9.01 20.88
CA CYS A 65 -10.35 -10.13 20.25
C CYS A 65 -10.10 -10.25 18.73
N ASN A 66 -9.35 -9.33 18.13
CA ASN A 66 -9.06 -9.30 16.68
C ASN A 66 -10.29 -9.14 15.77
N GLN A 67 -11.43 -8.70 16.31
CA GLN A 67 -12.61 -8.36 15.52
C GLN A 67 -12.29 -7.17 14.59
N GLY A 68 -12.70 -7.29 13.32
CA GLY A 68 -12.52 -6.28 12.29
C GLY A 68 -13.71 -5.32 12.17
N TYR A 69 -13.43 -4.07 11.83
CA TYR A 69 -14.40 -2.99 11.68
C TYR A 69 -14.03 -2.09 10.50
N ASN A 70 -15.02 -1.43 9.87
CA ASN A 70 -14.74 -0.34 8.94
C ASN A 70 -14.59 0.99 9.70
N ALA A 71 -13.63 1.82 9.29
CA ALA A 71 -13.33 3.09 9.97
C ALA A 71 -14.49 4.07 9.94
N ASN A 72 -15.27 4.06 8.86
CA ASN A 72 -16.43 4.92 8.70
C ASN A 72 -17.65 4.52 9.56
N GLU A 73 -17.62 3.32 10.17
CA GLU A 73 -18.68 2.85 11.07
C GLU A 73 -18.41 3.21 12.54
N ILE A 74 -17.21 3.74 12.82
CA ILE A 74 -16.75 4.01 14.18
C ILE A 74 -16.72 5.51 14.42
N GLU A 75 -17.61 5.99 15.29
CA GLU A 75 -17.70 7.39 15.70
C GLU A 75 -17.16 7.60 17.12
N GLY A 76 -16.67 8.80 17.40
CA GLY A 76 -16.29 9.22 18.75
C GLY A 76 -15.01 10.05 18.82
N GLN A 77 -14.75 10.60 20.01
CA GLN A 77 -13.51 11.32 20.31
C GLN A 77 -12.54 10.39 21.05
N GLY A 78 -11.26 10.44 20.67
CA GLY A 78 -10.21 9.60 21.25
C GLY A 78 -10.17 8.17 20.68
N PRO A 79 -9.31 7.29 21.24
CA PRO A 79 -9.11 5.95 20.69
C PRO A 79 -10.39 5.11 20.76
N PRO A 80 -10.91 4.64 19.61
CA PRO A 80 -12.15 3.86 19.59
C PRO A 80 -11.99 2.53 20.32
N LYS A 81 -13.10 2.01 20.87
CA LYS A 81 -13.12 0.77 21.64
C LYS A 81 -14.04 -0.26 20.98
N CYS A 82 -13.62 -1.51 21.04
CA CYS A 82 -14.43 -2.68 20.74
C CYS A 82 -15.44 -2.92 21.87
N ASP A 83 -16.51 -3.66 21.59
CA ASP A 83 -17.45 -4.16 22.59
C ASP A 83 -16.77 -4.97 23.72
N CYS A 84 -15.61 -5.58 23.43
CA CYS A 84 -14.80 -6.27 24.45
C CYS A 84 -13.99 -5.30 25.36
N GLY A 85 -14.15 -3.99 25.19
CA GLY A 85 -13.52 -2.93 25.98
C GLY A 85 -12.06 -2.61 25.61
N LYS A 86 -11.45 -3.30 24.64
CA LYS A 86 -10.08 -3.03 24.15
C LYS A 86 -10.10 -2.07 22.96
N ILE A 87 -8.95 -1.43 22.72
CA ILE A 87 -8.80 -0.42 21.65
C ILE A 87 -8.94 -1.06 20.27
N LEU A 88 -9.66 -0.36 19.38
CA LEU A 88 -9.64 -0.58 17.94
C LEU A 88 -8.49 0.21 17.35
N LYS A 89 -7.53 -0.51 16.77
CA LYS A 89 -6.37 0.08 16.11
C LYS A 89 -6.62 0.07 14.59
N PRO A 90 -6.37 1.17 13.86
CA PRO A 90 -6.33 1.13 12.40
C PRO A 90 -5.38 0.04 11.90
N ASN A 91 -5.74 -0.65 10.83
CA ASN A 91 -4.93 -1.71 10.22
C ASN A 91 -3.77 -1.15 9.39
N VAL A 92 -3.14 -0.09 9.89
CA VAL A 92 -1.93 0.52 9.35
C VAL A 92 -0.72 -0.03 10.11
N VAL A 93 0.37 -0.25 9.39
CA VAL A 93 1.65 -0.62 9.97
C VAL A 93 2.33 0.62 10.52
N PHE A 94 2.58 0.65 11.82
CA PHE A 94 3.38 1.69 12.45
C PHE A 94 4.87 1.33 12.46
N PHE A 95 5.72 2.33 12.67
CA PHE A 95 7.15 2.09 12.84
C PHE A 95 7.41 1.12 14.00
N GLY A 96 8.26 0.13 13.75
CA GLY A 96 8.57 -0.95 14.69
C GLY A 96 7.62 -2.15 14.61
N GLU A 97 6.52 -2.05 13.86
CA GLU A 97 5.63 -3.18 13.62
C GLU A 97 6.05 -3.98 12.38
N PRO A 98 5.81 -5.30 12.38
CA PRO A 98 6.10 -6.12 11.22
C PRO A 98 5.12 -5.83 10.07
N ILE A 99 5.63 -5.86 8.84
CA ILE A 99 4.80 -5.92 7.64
C ILE A 99 3.91 -7.17 7.71
N PRO A 100 2.61 -7.09 7.34
CA PRO A 100 1.74 -8.26 7.26
C PRO A 100 2.38 -9.36 6.41
N ARG A 101 2.55 -10.55 6.99
CA ARG A 101 3.30 -11.66 6.38
C ARG A 101 2.87 -11.96 4.94
N LYS A 102 1.55 -11.94 4.68
CA LYS A 102 1.00 -12.17 3.34
C LYS A 102 1.42 -11.10 2.34
N ALA A 103 1.32 -9.81 2.71
CA ALA A 103 1.71 -8.70 1.86
C ALA A 103 3.22 -8.72 1.57
N LEU A 104 4.04 -8.99 2.60
CA LEU A 104 5.49 -9.15 2.46
C LEU A 104 5.85 -10.25 1.47
N GLN A 105 5.32 -11.46 1.69
CA GLN A 105 5.62 -12.63 0.85
C GLN A 105 5.16 -12.41 -0.59
N GLU A 106 3.91 -11.99 -0.79
CA GLU A 106 3.35 -11.78 -2.13
C GLU A 106 4.10 -10.69 -2.89
N SER A 107 4.52 -9.62 -2.21
CA SER A 107 5.30 -8.55 -2.84
C SER A 107 6.68 -9.02 -3.29
N TYR A 108 7.34 -9.86 -2.48
CA TYR A 108 8.62 -10.46 -2.86
C TYR A 108 8.46 -11.46 -4.01
N ASP A 109 7.43 -12.31 -3.96
CA ASP A 109 7.16 -13.28 -5.02
C ASP A 109 6.85 -12.59 -6.35
N LEU A 110 6.03 -11.53 -6.33
CA LEU A 110 5.74 -10.72 -7.52
C LEU A 110 7.00 -10.06 -8.08
N ALA A 111 7.83 -9.46 -7.22
CA ALA A 111 9.06 -8.80 -7.65
C ALA A 111 10.10 -9.76 -8.22
N SER A 112 10.25 -10.97 -7.65
CA SER A 112 11.18 -11.97 -8.16
C SER A 112 10.74 -12.64 -9.46
N ASN A 113 9.43 -12.65 -9.75
CA ASN A 113 8.89 -13.31 -10.94
C ASN A 113 8.47 -12.33 -12.06
N CYS A 114 8.62 -11.02 -11.87
CA CYS A 114 8.24 -10.06 -12.89
C CYS A 114 9.27 -9.99 -14.04
N VAL A 115 8.80 -9.50 -15.19
CA VAL A 115 9.67 -9.15 -16.34
C VAL A 115 10.10 -7.69 -16.31
N ALA A 116 9.38 -6.86 -15.56
CA ALA A 116 9.65 -5.45 -15.36
C ALA A 116 9.00 -5.02 -14.04
N LEU A 117 9.68 -4.11 -13.34
CA LEU A 117 9.17 -3.43 -12.15
C LEU A 117 9.14 -1.92 -12.39
N LEU A 118 7.98 -1.29 -12.17
CA LEU A 118 7.81 0.16 -12.26
C LEU A 118 7.73 0.74 -10.85
N ILE A 119 8.60 1.68 -10.54
CA ILE A 119 8.63 2.37 -9.24
C ILE A 119 8.12 3.80 -9.43
N LEU A 120 7.04 4.15 -8.73
CA LEU A 120 6.34 5.42 -8.86
C LEU A 120 6.16 6.07 -7.49
N GLY A 121 6.45 7.37 -7.40
CA GLY A 121 6.01 8.19 -6.27
C GLY A 121 6.56 7.79 -4.90
N THR A 122 7.79 7.29 -4.80
CA THR A 122 8.44 6.95 -3.52
C THR A 122 9.90 7.39 -3.49
N SER A 123 10.39 7.81 -2.32
CA SER A 123 11.83 8.05 -2.09
C SER A 123 12.63 6.76 -2.00
N GLY A 124 11.98 5.64 -1.67
CA GLY A 124 12.65 4.35 -1.45
C GLY A 124 13.49 4.29 -0.18
N GLU A 125 13.17 5.07 0.85
CA GLU A 125 13.95 5.12 2.10
C GLU A 125 13.43 4.15 3.17
N VAL A 126 12.13 3.83 3.14
CA VAL A 126 11.48 3.02 4.18
C VAL A 126 11.73 1.54 3.94
N ALA A 127 12.43 0.90 4.88
CA ALA A 127 12.61 -0.55 4.89
C ALA A 127 11.43 -1.25 5.59
N PRO A 128 11.07 -2.47 5.18
CA PRO A 128 11.71 -3.27 4.12
C PRO A 128 11.16 -2.99 2.71
N ALA A 129 10.25 -2.04 2.51
CA ALA A 129 9.67 -1.77 1.18
C ALA A 129 10.74 -1.44 0.12
N ASN A 130 11.78 -0.69 0.50
CA ASN A 130 12.91 -0.36 -0.35
C ASN A 130 13.76 -1.55 -0.83
N THR A 131 13.57 -2.74 -0.24
CA THR A 131 14.27 -3.97 -0.66
C THR A 131 13.54 -4.71 -1.77
N ILE A 132 12.25 -4.42 -2.01
CA ILE A 132 11.44 -5.09 -3.04
C ILE A 132 12.11 -5.03 -4.42
N PRO A 133 12.64 -3.88 -4.90
CA PRO A 133 13.29 -3.82 -6.21
C PRO A 133 14.55 -4.67 -6.35
N GLN A 134 15.20 -5.04 -5.24
CA GLN A 134 16.40 -5.88 -5.27
C GLN A 134 16.03 -7.34 -5.59
N ARG A 135 14.80 -7.76 -5.24
CA ARG A 135 14.29 -9.12 -5.48
C ARG A 135 14.14 -9.48 -6.95
N GLU A 136 14.01 -8.48 -7.82
CA GLU A 136 13.99 -8.66 -9.28
C GLU A 136 15.36 -9.08 -9.81
N LYS A 137 16.45 -8.56 -9.23
CA LYS A 137 17.82 -8.78 -9.71
C LYS A 137 18.36 -10.19 -9.42
N ASP A 138 17.71 -10.93 -8.54
CA ASP A 138 18.10 -12.29 -8.15
C ASP A 138 17.62 -13.36 -9.15
N ARG A 139 16.97 -12.96 -10.27
CA ARG A 139 16.52 -13.86 -11.32
C ARG A 139 17.69 -14.45 -12.14
N PRO A 140 17.67 -15.75 -12.51
CA PRO A 140 18.57 -16.28 -13.54
C PRO A 140 18.39 -15.49 -14.84
N GLN A 141 19.46 -14.86 -15.32
CA GLN A 141 19.42 -13.91 -16.44
C GLN A 141 18.83 -14.55 -17.71
N HIS A 142 17.69 -14.03 -18.17
CA HIS A 142 17.27 -14.09 -19.57
C HIS A 142 17.49 -12.70 -20.21
N PRO A 143 17.80 -12.60 -21.51
CA PRO A 143 18.25 -11.36 -22.11
C PRO A 143 17.08 -10.35 -22.27
N HIS A 144 17.23 -9.16 -21.65
CA HIS A 144 16.41 -7.92 -21.72
C HIS A 144 15.16 -7.74 -20.82
N PRO A 145 14.77 -6.48 -20.49
CA PRO A 145 15.56 -5.26 -20.22
C PRO A 145 15.41 -4.77 -18.75
N GLN A 146 16.42 -4.04 -18.27
CA GLN A 146 16.54 -3.51 -16.91
C GLN A 146 15.43 -2.50 -16.56
N GLY A 147 14.95 -2.53 -15.31
CA GLY A 147 13.81 -1.75 -14.81
C GLY A 147 13.90 -0.23 -15.06
N ILE A 148 12.74 0.38 -15.31
CA ILE A 148 12.60 1.82 -15.51
C ILE A 148 12.37 2.48 -14.15
N HIS A 149 13.39 3.17 -13.64
CA HIS A 149 13.31 3.98 -12.43
C HIS A 149 12.96 5.43 -12.80
N HIS A 150 11.76 5.90 -12.43
CA HIS A 150 11.42 7.32 -12.54
C HIS A 150 11.34 7.95 -11.15
N ARG A 151 12.39 8.69 -10.77
CA ARG A 151 12.31 9.59 -9.60
C ARG A 151 11.54 10.81 -10.07
N GLY A 152 10.39 11.08 -9.45
CA GLY A 152 9.69 12.34 -9.66
C GLY A 152 10.64 13.50 -9.38
N THR A 153 10.80 14.40 -10.33
CA THR A 153 11.53 15.65 -10.12
C THR A 153 10.73 16.49 -9.12
N GLU A 154 11.34 16.87 -8.01
CA GLU A 154 10.84 17.95 -7.15
C GLU A 154 10.66 19.20 -8.03
N ARG A 155 9.41 19.53 -8.41
CA ARG A 155 9.10 20.91 -8.78
C ARG A 155 8.94 21.67 -7.48
N ARG A 156 9.99 22.43 -7.13
CA ARG A 156 9.88 23.56 -6.22
C ARG A 156 9.26 24.69 -7.03
N ASP A 157 7.96 24.90 -6.82
CA ASP A 157 7.35 26.21 -7.04
C ASP A 157 7.26 26.91 -5.68
#